data_AF-A0A5S4GAS4-F1
#
_entry.id   AF-A0A5S4GAS4-F1
#
_cell.length_a   1.000
_cell.length_b   1.000
_cell.length_c   1.000
_cell.angle_alpha   90.00
_cell.angle_beta   90.00
_cell.angle_gamma   90.00
#
_symmetry.space_group_name_H-M   'P 1'
#
loop_
_entity.id
_entity.type
_entity.pdbx_description
1 polymer ?
#
loop_
_entity_poly.entity_id
_entity_poly.type
_entity_poly.pdbx_seq_one_letter_code
_entity_poly.pdbx_strand_id
1 'polypeptide(L)'
;MTRTTIRLTAAFLAAAAVTATAVPAPRRRATVWGAGPAVTYAAAGFAAVAPDYLGLYTAYLLTSWNRVYGGIYRTPSEVFEDEYADRVEKYFDGTTPGPVMLKGLPGTLDELLKPRGLDLLSDPSGTFAEALRVDAEVCTAWTPRVPVRLSKMAADEQAVTANTDNCAVSFGRRGARVDVVDLDDTLYGGSRHLGSNLAGTAEAVRWFAALR
;
A
#
# COMPACT_ATOMS: atom_id res chain seq x y z
N MET A 1 27.82 -23.43 -18.43
CA MET A 1 27.53 -23.15 -17.00
C MET A 1 26.65 -21.91 -16.93
N THR A 2 25.34 -22.13 -16.94
CA THR A 2 24.30 -21.10 -16.93
C THR A 2 24.05 -20.66 -15.49
N ARG A 3 24.21 -19.37 -15.18
CA ARG A 3 23.88 -18.79 -13.87
C ARG A 3 22.38 -18.47 -13.84
N THR A 4 21.62 -19.31 -13.14
CA THR A 4 20.22 -19.06 -12.77
C THR A 4 20.22 -18.23 -11.49
N THR A 5 19.81 -16.97 -11.56
CA THR A 5 19.59 -16.13 -10.37
C THR A 5 18.12 -16.25 -9.98
N ILE A 6 17.84 -17.06 -8.95
CA ILE A 6 16.54 -17.09 -8.27
C ILE A 6 16.49 -15.86 -7.36
N ARG A 7 15.51 -14.97 -7.59
CA ARG A 7 15.08 -13.96 -6.63
C ARG A 7 13.59 -14.15 -6.35
N LEU A 8 13.29 -14.96 -5.34
CA LEU A 8 12.12 -14.81 -4.46
C LEU A 8 12.62 -13.92 -3.29
N THR A 9 11.86 -13.00 -2.69
CA THR A 9 10.54 -13.20 -2.07
C THR A 9 9.94 -11.83 -1.72
N ALA A 10 8.63 -11.72 -1.88
CA ALA A 10 7.65 -10.90 -1.14
C ALA A 10 8.04 -9.51 -0.58
N ALA A 11 7.42 -8.47 -1.14
CA ALA A 11 7.04 -7.27 -0.42
C ALA A 11 5.56 -6.99 -0.72
N PHE A 12 4.69 -7.50 0.15
CA PHE A 12 3.31 -7.04 0.33
C PHE A 12 3.37 -5.88 1.34
N LEU A 13 2.44 -4.92 1.20
CA LEU A 13 2.30 -3.67 1.98
C LEU A 13 3.16 -2.48 1.53
N ALA A 14 2.72 -1.81 0.46
CA ALA A 14 2.83 -0.35 0.33
C ALA A 14 1.97 0.26 -0.80
N ALA A 15 1.13 -0.52 -1.50
CA ALA A 15 0.15 0.05 -2.43
C ALA A 15 -1.05 0.65 -1.67
N ALA A 16 -0.81 1.62 -0.78
CA ALA A 16 -1.80 2.59 -0.36
C ALA A 16 -1.41 3.89 -1.05
N ALA A 17 -2.16 4.21 -2.11
CA ALA A 17 -1.99 5.37 -2.99
C ALA A 17 -0.80 5.26 -3.94
N VAL A 18 -1.07 5.06 -5.24
CA VAL A 18 -0.57 5.91 -6.35
C VAL A 18 -1.13 5.43 -7.70
N THR A 19 -1.80 6.38 -8.37
CA THR A 19 -2.11 6.55 -9.81
C THR A 19 -3.34 5.92 -10.50
N ALA A 20 -4.28 6.84 -10.83
CA ALA A 20 -4.65 7.30 -12.19
C ALA A 20 -5.97 6.84 -12.87
N THR A 21 -7.01 7.67 -12.62
CA THR A 21 -8.03 8.22 -13.55
C THR A 21 -8.61 7.31 -14.64
N ALA A 22 -9.89 6.92 -14.51
CA ALA A 22 -10.89 7.13 -15.58
C ALA A 22 -12.30 7.22 -15.00
N VAL A 23 -12.89 8.41 -15.11
CA VAL A 23 -14.34 8.61 -15.07
C VAL A 23 -14.72 9.24 -16.43
N PRO A 24 -15.71 8.71 -17.18
CA PRO A 24 -16.18 9.39 -18.38
C PRO A 24 -16.98 10.65 -17.98
N ALA A 25 -16.67 11.76 -18.65
CA ALA A 25 -17.18 13.10 -18.33
C ALA A 25 -18.67 13.32 -18.68
N PRO A 26 -19.38 14.19 -17.93
CA PRO A 26 -20.27 15.17 -18.52
C PRO A 26 -19.55 16.51 -18.65
N ARG A 27 -19.71 17.14 -19.82
CA ARG A 27 -19.07 18.42 -20.19
C ARG A 27 -19.36 19.52 -19.16
N ARG A 28 -18.31 20.15 -18.60
CA ARG A 28 -18.23 21.60 -18.29
C ARG A 28 -16.81 22.00 -17.83
N ARG A 29 -16.37 23.12 -18.39
CA ARG A 29 -15.18 24.00 -18.21
C ARG A 29 -14.10 23.60 -17.18
N ALA A 30 -12.86 23.62 -17.68
CA ALA A 30 -11.61 23.58 -16.91
C ALA A 30 -11.46 24.81 -16.00
N THR A 31 -11.06 24.57 -14.75
CA THR A 31 -10.41 25.55 -13.87
C THR A 31 -9.22 24.89 -13.18
N VAL A 32 -8.12 25.66 -13.13
CA VAL A 32 -6.89 25.58 -12.32
C VAL A 32 -6.97 24.65 -11.09
N TRP A 33 -5.88 23.92 -10.76
CA TRP A 33 -5.64 22.97 -9.64
C TRP A 33 -5.51 21.48 -10.04
N GLY A 34 -4.40 21.14 -10.70
CA GLY A 34 -4.06 19.81 -11.21
C GLY A 34 -3.42 18.82 -10.23
N ALA A 35 -3.65 18.94 -8.91
CA ALA A 35 -3.12 18.03 -7.88
C ALA A 35 -4.21 17.27 -7.08
N GLY A 36 -5.50 17.54 -7.33
CA GLY A 36 -6.60 17.09 -6.47
C GLY A 36 -6.86 15.57 -6.35
N PRO A 37 -6.73 14.72 -7.40
CA PRO A 37 -7.17 13.34 -7.30
C PRO A 37 -6.22 12.44 -6.48
N ALA A 38 -4.90 12.51 -6.69
CA ALA A 38 -3.95 11.63 -6.02
C ALA A 38 -3.94 11.86 -4.50
N VAL A 39 -4.01 13.13 -4.08
CA VAL A 39 -4.13 13.57 -2.68
C VAL A 39 -5.43 13.07 -2.04
N THR A 40 -6.56 13.16 -2.74
CA THR A 40 -7.86 12.70 -2.23
C THR A 40 -7.90 11.17 -2.04
N TYR A 41 -7.26 10.40 -2.93
CA TYR A 41 -7.23 8.94 -2.82
C TYR A 41 -6.21 8.43 -1.79
N ALA A 42 -5.09 9.12 -1.58
CA ALA A 42 -4.18 8.82 -0.48
C ALA A 42 -4.87 9.03 0.87
N ALA A 43 -5.53 10.18 1.06
CA ALA A 43 -6.33 10.47 2.25
C ALA A 43 -7.49 9.47 2.43
N ALA A 44 -8.21 9.12 1.35
CA ALA A 44 -9.29 8.13 1.41
C ALA A 44 -8.78 6.70 1.66
N GLY A 45 -7.56 6.39 1.21
CA GLY A 45 -6.87 5.13 1.49
C GLY A 45 -6.58 4.97 2.97
N PHE A 46 -5.99 5.99 3.59
CA PHE A 46 -5.75 6.03 5.03
C PHE A 46 -7.04 6.02 5.85
N ALA A 47 -8.12 6.66 5.37
CA ALA A 47 -9.41 6.71 6.05
C ALA A 47 -10.16 5.36 6.09
N ALA A 48 -9.79 4.39 5.25
CA ALA A 48 -10.45 3.09 5.18
C ALA A 48 -9.75 1.98 5.99
N VAL A 49 -8.56 2.27 6.55
CA VAL A 49 -7.78 1.31 7.35
C VAL A 49 -8.24 1.36 8.80
N ALA A 50 -8.43 0.18 9.41
CA ALA A 50 -8.77 0.03 10.81
C ALA A 50 -7.72 0.73 11.68
N PRO A 51 -8.14 1.59 12.62
CA PRO A 51 -7.23 2.43 13.43
C PRO A 51 -6.08 1.63 14.05
N ASP A 52 -6.36 0.46 14.64
CA ASP A 52 -5.38 -0.37 15.35
C ASP A 52 -4.13 -0.75 14.51
N TYR A 53 -4.22 -0.73 13.19
CA TYR A 53 -3.09 -1.04 12.28
C TYR A 53 -2.56 0.18 11.53
N LEU A 54 -3.25 1.32 11.58
CA LEU A 54 -2.92 2.51 10.81
C LEU A 54 -1.58 3.11 11.25
N GLY A 55 -1.32 3.20 12.56
CA GLY A 55 -0.04 3.66 13.09
C GLY A 55 1.11 2.70 12.75
N LEU A 56 0.85 1.39 12.84
CA LEU A 56 1.83 0.36 12.50
C LEU A 56 2.29 0.48 11.03
N TYR A 57 1.35 0.52 10.10
CA TYR A 57 1.69 0.56 8.67
C TYR A 57 2.34 1.86 8.26
N THR A 58 1.88 2.98 8.81
CA THR A 58 2.49 4.30 8.53
C THR A 58 3.91 4.38 9.07
N ALA A 59 4.13 3.94 10.31
CA ALA A 59 5.46 3.92 10.90
C ALA A 59 6.40 2.99 10.13
N TYR A 60 5.91 1.82 9.70
CA TYR A 60 6.70 0.91 8.90
C TYR A 60 7.04 1.49 7.52
N LEU A 61 6.07 2.10 6.83
CA LEU A 61 6.25 2.76 5.55
C LEU A 61 7.35 3.82 5.63
N LEU A 62 7.19 4.80 6.52
CA LEU A 62 8.12 5.93 6.61
C LEU A 62 9.52 5.49 7.02
N THR A 63 9.65 4.58 8.00
CA THR A 63 10.98 4.11 8.46
C THR A 63 11.67 3.22 7.42
N SER A 64 10.95 2.27 6.81
CA SER A 64 11.53 1.39 5.79
C SER A 64 11.89 2.15 4.52
N TRP A 65 11.05 3.07 4.07
CA TRP A 65 11.30 3.84 2.87
C TRP A 65 12.40 4.88 3.07
N ASN A 66 12.53 5.47 4.27
CA ASN A 66 13.66 6.34 4.55
C ASN A 66 14.99 5.56 4.52
N ARG A 67 15.00 4.28 4.91
CA ARG A 67 16.20 3.42 4.76
C ARG A 67 16.52 3.08 3.31
N VAL A 68 15.51 2.84 2.48
CA VAL A 68 15.69 2.45 1.07
C VAL A 68 16.06 3.65 0.19
N TYR A 69 15.34 4.75 0.34
CA TYR A 69 15.44 5.91 -0.54
C TYR A 69 16.20 7.09 0.07
N GLY A 70 16.26 7.18 1.41
CA GLY A 70 16.75 8.36 2.11
C GLY A 70 15.85 9.59 1.91
N GLY A 71 16.18 10.69 2.57
CA GLY A 71 15.60 12.01 2.26
C GLY A 71 14.12 12.21 2.61
N ILE A 72 13.44 11.24 3.24
CA ILE A 72 12.09 11.44 3.80
C ILE A 72 12.19 12.24 5.10
N TYR A 73 13.14 11.86 5.96
CA TYR A 73 13.54 12.62 7.14
C TYR A 73 15.03 12.41 7.43
N ARG A 74 15.68 13.36 8.12
CA ARG A 74 17.07 13.18 8.59
C ARG A 74 17.10 12.50 9.95
N THR A 75 16.17 12.89 10.81
CA THR A 75 15.94 12.28 12.13
C THR A 75 14.45 11.97 12.32
N PRO A 76 14.08 10.88 13.00
CA PRO A 76 12.66 10.54 13.20
C PRO A 76 11.86 11.64 13.88
N SER A 77 12.48 12.43 14.77
CA SER A 77 11.85 13.55 15.49
C SER A 77 11.33 14.68 14.60
N GLU A 78 11.68 14.70 13.31
CA GLU A 78 11.10 15.64 12.34
C GLU A 78 9.67 15.29 11.92
N VAL A 79 9.28 14.02 12.01
CA VAL A 79 8.03 13.50 11.45
C VAL A 79 7.19 12.74 12.46
N PHE A 80 7.80 12.07 13.43
CA PHE A 80 7.14 11.34 14.50
C PHE A 80 7.02 12.21 15.75
N GLU A 81 5.93 12.03 16.51
CA GLU A 81 5.80 12.61 17.84
C GLU A 81 6.94 12.16 18.75
N ASP A 82 7.31 13.01 19.72
CA ASP A 82 8.50 12.81 20.56
C ASP A 82 8.47 11.49 21.33
N GLU A 83 7.26 11.01 21.67
CA GLU A 83 7.05 9.72 22.34
C GLU A 83 7.49 8.51 21.48
N TYR A 84 7.58 8.66 20.16
CA TYR A 84 7.93 7.58 19.24
C TYR A 84 9.28 7.77 18.55
N ALA A 85 9.76 9.01 18.45
CA ALA A 85 10.92 9.38 17.66
C ALA A 85 12.21 8.60 18.01
N ASP A 86 12.41 8.23 19.28
CA ASP A 86 13.60 7.52 19.75
C ASP A 86 13.55 5.99 19.53
N ARG A 87 12.34 5.42 19.36
CA ARG A 87 12.10 3.97 19.33
C ARG A 87 11.47 3.45 18.03
N VAL A 88 10.89 4.32 17.20
CA VAL A 88 10.15 3.91 16.00
C VAL A 88 11.02 3.12 15.03
N GLU A 89 12.27 3.52 14.83
CA GLU A 89 13.18 2.77 13.96
C GLU A 89 13.57 1.41 14.56
N LYS A 90 13.69 1.32 15.89
CA LYS A 90 13.98 0.07 16.61
C LYS A 90 12.86 -0.94 16.44
N TYR A 91 11.60 -0.50 16.37
CA TYR A 91 10.48 -1.40 16.12
C TYR A 91 10.58 -2.15 14.80
N PHE A 92 11.21 -1.55 13.78
CA PHE A 92 11.32 -2.10 12.43
C PHE A 92 12.75 -2.50 12.06
N ASP A 93 13.59 -2.89 13.02
CA ASP A 93 14.97 -3.35 12.77
C ASP A 93 15.10 -4.86 12.55
N GLY A 94 13.97 -5.58 12.58
CA GLY A 94 13.91 -7.04 12.43
C GLY A 94 14.18 -7.83 13.71
N THR A 95 14.48 -7.16 14.83
CA THR A 95 14.75 -7.82 16.13
C THR A 95 13.66 -7.57 17.18
N THR A 96 12.76 -6.62 16.95
CA THR A 96 11.63 -6.35 17.84
C THR A 96 10.51 -7.39 17.64
N PRO A 97 10.04 -8.07 18.70
CA PRO A 97 8.91 -9.00 18.58
C PRO A 97 7.63 -8.29 18.11
N GLY A 98 6.88 -8.93 17.22
CA GLY A 98 5.64 -8.36 16.65
C GLY A 98 4.65 -7.80 17.68
N PRO A 99 4.35 -8.51 18.78
CA PRO A 99 3.44 -7.99 19.81
C PRO A 99 3.96 -6.75 20.56
N VAL A 100 5.29 -6.60 20.67
CA VAL A 100 5.92 -5.42 21.28
C VAL A 100 5.78 -4.22 20.33
N MET A 101 6.06 -4.44 19.04
CA MET A 101 5.87 -3.45 17.99
C MET A 101 4.41 -2.97 17.90
N LEU A 102 3.43 -3.89 17.87
CA LEU A 102 2.01 -3.53 17.79
C LEU A 102 1.56 -2.68 18.99
N LYS A 103 1.93 -3.08 20.21
CA LYS A 103 1.54 -2.36 21.43
C LYS A 103 2.27 -1.03 21.62
N GLY A 104 3.40 -0.87 20.94
CA GLY A 104 4.28 0.29 21.08
C GLY A 104 3.92 1.46 20.16
N LEU A 105 2.89 1.32 19.32
CA LEU A 105 2.46 2.31 18.34
C LEU A 105 0.96 2.64 18.56
N PRO A 106 0.55 3.89 18.29
CA PRO A 106 -0.82 4.32 18.49
C PRO A 106 -1.73 3.86 17.35
N GLY A 107 -3.05 3.90 17.59
CA GLY A 107 -4.06 3.57 16.60
C GLY A 107 -4.42 4.72 15.64
N THR A 108 -3.86 5.91 15.83
CA THR A 108 -4.21 7.07 14.99
C THR A 108 -2.97 7.79 14.48
N LEU A 109 -3.12 8.46 13.34
CA LEU A 109 -2.01 9.23 12.73
C LEU A 109 -1.68 10.48 13.53
N ASP A 110 -2.68 11.15 14.10
CA ASP A 110 -2.49 12.37 14.88
C ASP A 110 -1.74 12.11 16.20
N GLU A 111 -1.82 10.89 16.73
CA GLU A 111 -1.00 10.47 17.87
C GLU A 111 0.42 10.07 17.43
N LEU A 112 0.59 9.50 16.23
CA LEU A 112 1.88 9.01 15.74
C LEU A 112 2.78 10.14 15.18
N LEU A 113 2.18 11.07 14.44
CA LEU A 113 2.88 11.97 13.53
C LEU A 113 2.72 13.42 13.95
N LYS A 114 3.83 14.15 13.82
CA LYS A 114 3.83 15.62 13.84
C LYS A 114 3.13 16.17 12.59
N PRO A 115 2.78 17.47 12.56
CA PRO A 115 2.19 18.10 11.38
C PRO A 115 2.96 17.84 10.08
N ARG A 116 4.30 17.90 10.13
CA ARG A 116 5.14 17.57 8.97
C ARG A 116 4.96 16.13 8.48
N GLY A 117 4.78 15.18 9.40
CA GLY A 117 4.50 13.79 9.03
C GLY A 117 3.15 13.64 8.34
N LEU A 118 2.12 14.34 8.83
CA LEU A 118 0.80 14.39 8.19
C LEU A 118 0.86 15.06 6.81
N ASP A 119 1.65 16.13 6.67
CA ASP A 119 1.88 16.82 5.39
C ASP A 119 2.55 15.89 4.37
N LEU A 120 3.51 15.05 4.79
CA LEU A 120 4.13 14.07 3.89
C LEU A 120 3.10 13.12 3.28
N LEU A 121 2.10 12.69 4.06
CA LEU A 121 1.07 11.75 3.60
C LEU A 121 0.00 12.42 2.73
N SER A 122 -0.35 13.67 3.04
CA SER A 122 -1.42 14.39 2.34
C SER A 122 -0.93 15.12 1.09
N ASP A 123 0.28 15.69 1.09
CA ASP A 123 0.90 16.36 -0.06
C ASP A 123 2.33 15.83 -0.28
N PRO A 124 2.46 14.58 -0.78
CA PRO A 124 3.77 13.95 -0.95
C PRO A 124 4.63 14.73 -1.95
N SER A 125 5.86 15.02 -1.56
CA SER A 125 6.85 15.72 -2.39
C SER A 125 8.24 15.09 -2.26
N GLY A 126 9.18 15.57 -3.09
CA GLY A 126 10.58 15.14 -3.04
C GLY A 126 10.77 13.63 -3.16
N THR A 127 11.64 13.08 -2.32
CA THR A 127 11.94 11.63 -2.34
C THR A 127 10.73 10.77 -2.01
N PHE A 128 9.82 11.24 -1.15
CA PHE A 128 8.63 10.45 -0.80
C PHE A 128 7.69 10.31 -2.00
N ALA A 129 7.47 11.38 -2.77
CA ALA A 129 6.70 11.31 -4.01
C ALA A 129 7.34 10.41 -5.06
N GLU A 130 8.68 10.41 -5.17
CA GLU A 130 9.39 9.51 -6.08
C GLU A 130 9.27 8.05 -5.66
N ALA A 131 9.43 7.75 -4.37
CA ALA A 131 9.25 6.39 -3.84
C ALA A 131 7.83 5.86 -4.10
N LEU A 132 6.82 6.72 -3.91
CA LEU A 132 5.42 6.46 -4.23
C LEU A 132 5.21 6.18 -5.74
N ARG A 133 5.88 6.95 -6.61
CA ARG A 133 5.86 6.73 -8.06
C ARG A 133 6.47 5.37 -8.43
N VAL A 134 7.59 5.00 -7.80
CA VAL A 134 8.27 3.72 -8.01
C VAL A 134 7.40 2.55 -7.51
N ASP A 135 6.76 2.67 -6.36
CA ASP A 135 5.83 1.63 -5.87
C ASP A 135 4.71 1.35 -6.87
N ALA A 136 4.12 2.40 -7.45
CA ALA A 136 3.07 2.26 -8.46
C ALA A 136 3.52 1.62 -9.78
N GLU A 137 4.82 1.50 -10.04
CA GLU A 137 5.33 0.82 -11.24
C GLU A 137 4.88 -0.64 -11.30
N VAL A 138 4.57 -1.26 -10.14
CA VAL A 138 3.97 -2.60 -10.04
C VAL A 138 2.68 -2.74 -10.84
N CYS A 139 1.93 -1.65 -11.00
CA CYS A 139 0.68 -1.62 -11.75
C CYS A 139 0.73 -0.68 -12.95
N THR A 140 1.86 -0.03 -13.27
CA THR A 140 1.89 1.02 -14.31
C THR A 140 3.03 0.91 -15.32
N ALA A 141 4.17 0.32 -14.95
CA ALA A 141 5.38 0.34 -15.77
C ALA A 141 5.59 -0.90 -16.64
N TRP A 142 4.65 -1.84 -16.64
CA TRP A 142 4.77 -3.08 -17.42
C TRP A 142 3.43 -3.61 -17.92
N THR A 143 3.51 -4.47 -18.93
CA THR A 143 2.38 -5.23 -19.47
C THR A 143 2.58 -6.71 -19.17
N PRO A 144 1.65 -7.36 -18.44
CA PRO A 144 1.68 -8.79 -18.21
C PRO A 144 1.86 -9.61 -19.50
N ARG A 145 2.88 -10.46 -19.51
CA ARG A 145 3.14 -11.46 -20.58
C ARG A 145 2.88 -12.89 -20.13
N VAL A 146 2.41 -13.04 -18.90
CA VAL A 146 2.01 -14.29 -18.26
C VAL A 146 0.59 -14.11 -17.72
N PRO A 147 -0.16 -15.20 -17.47
CA PRO A 147 -1.43 -15.10 -16.77
C PRO A 147 -1.26 -14.37 -15.43
N VAL A 148 -2.11 -13.39 -15.19
CA VAL A 148 -2.18 -12.64 -13.92
C VAL A 148 -3.63 -12.63 -13.45
N ARG A 149 -3.80 -12.97 -12.17
CA ARG A 149 -5.07 -12.88 -11.44
C ARG A 149 -4.85 -12.01 -10.23
N LEU A 150 -5.77 -11.08 -10.00
CA LEU A 150 -5.80 -10.24 -8.83
C LEU A 150 -6.98 -10.67 -7.95
N SER A 151 -6.73 -10.91 -6.67
CA SER A 151 -7.77 -11.32 -5.72
C SER A 151 -7.95 -10.23 -4.68
N LYS A 152 -9.18 -9.92 -4.33
CA LYS A 152 -9.56 -8.97 -3.27
C LYS A 152 -10.75 -9.51 -2.49
N MET A 153 -11.02 -8.95 -1.32
CA MET A 153 -12.25 -9.21 -0.59
C MET A 153 -12.92 -7.88 -0.27
N ALA A 154 -14.21 -7.76 -0.59
CA ALA A 154 -14.96 -6.56 -0.27
C ALA A 154 -14.87 -6.20 1.23
N ALA A 155 -14.79 -4.90 1.51
CA ALA A 155 -14.68 -4.35 2.87
C ALA A 155 -13.49 -4.87 3.69
N ASP A 156 -12.38 -5.26 3.03
CA ASP A 156 -11.08 -5.42 3.70
C ASP A 156 -10.74 -4.13 4.46
N GLU A 157 -10.60 -4.26 5.77
CA GLU A 157 -10.43 -3.15 6.69
C GLU A 157 -9.00 -2.67 6.81
N GLN A 158 -8.04 -3.25 6.07
CA GLN A 158 -6.63 -2.87 6.15
C GLN A 158 -6.02 -2.58 4.79
N ALA A 159 -6.57 -3.14 3.71
CA ALA A 159 -6.14 -2.90 2.36
C ALA A 159 -7.30 -2.39 1.49
N VAL A 160 -7.19 -1.14 1.04
CA VAL A 160 -8.22 -0.51 0.20
C VAL A 160 -8.37 -1.26 -1.13
N THR A 161 -9.54 -1.86 -1.32
CA THR A 161 -9.83 -2.75 -2.45
C THR A 161 -9.85 -2.05 -3.82
N ALA A 162 -10.03 -0.72 -3.84
CA ALA A 162 -9.98 0.07 -5.06
C ALA A 162 -8.60 -0.01 -5.77
N ASN A 163 -7.53 -0.33 -5.03
CA ASN A 163 -6.20 -0.51 -5.62
C ASN A 163 -6.17 -1.66 -6.63
N THR A 164 -6.84 -2.78 -6.31
CA THR A 164 -6.94 -3.94 -7.19
C THR A 164 -7.67 -3.59 -8.50
N ASP A 165 -8.78 -2.86 -8.41
CA ASP A 165 -9.56 -2.45 -9.58
C ASP A 165 -8.77 -1.49 -10.47
N ASN A 166 -8.08 -0.53 -9.86
CA ASN A 166 -7.23 0.42 -10.59
C ASN A 166 -6.06 -0.30 -11.28
N CYS A 167 -5.45 -1.29 -10.63
CA CYS A 167 -4.38 -2.09 -11.22
C CYS A 167 -4.88 -2.86 -12.45
N ALA A 168 -6.07 -3.48 -12.35
CA ALA A 168 -6.70 -4.18 -13.47
C ALA A 168 -7.01 -3.25 -14.65
N VAL A 169 -7.56 -2.06 -14.38
CA VAL A 169 -7.80 -1.04 -15.40
C VAL A 169 -6.49 -0.59 -16.06
N SER A 170 -5.44 -0.39 -15.27
CA SER A 170 -4.13 0.02 -15.76
C SER A 170 -3.52 -1.02 -16.70
N PHE A 171 -3.58 -2.31 -16.35
CA PHE A 171 -3.16 -3.39 -17.25
C PHE A 171 -4.02 -3.47 -18.51
N GLY A 172 -5.34 -3.28 -18.39
CA GLY A 172 -6.28 -3.23 -19.51
C GLY A 172 -5.93 -2.17 -20.55
N ARG A 173 -5.55 -0.96 -20.10
CA ARG A 173 -5.11 0.13 -20.99
C ARG A 173 -3.85 -0.20 -21.78
N ARG A 174 -3.02 -1.10 -21.26
CA ARG A 174 -1.80 -1.59 -21.91
C ARG A 174 -2.01 -2.88 -22.70
N GLY A 175 -3.27 -3.30 -22.89
CA GLY A 175 -3.65 -4.44 -23.71
C GLY A 175 -3.61 -5.80 -23.01
N ALA A 176 -3.36 -5.84 -21.69
CA ALA A 176 -3.42 -7.08 -20.91
C ALA A 176 -4.80 -7.24 -20.26
N ARG A 177 -5.39 -8.43 -20.38
CA ARG A 177 -6.57 -8.80 -19.59
C ARG A 177 -6.10 -9.49 -18.32
N VAL A 178 -6.52 -8.98 -17.18
CA VAL A 178 -6.30 -9.61 -15.87
C VAL A 178 -7.65 -9.84 -15.22
N ASP A 179 -7.82 -11.02 -14.64
CA ASP A 179 -9.04 -11.34 -13.90
C ASP A 179 -8.97 -10.72 -12.50
N VAL A 180 -10.05 -10.09 -12.07
CA VAL A 180 -10.25 -9.72 -10.67
C VAL A 180 -11.23 -10.71 -10.05
N VAL A 181 -10.80 -11.39 -8.99
CA VAL A 181 -11.62 -12.32 -8.20
C VAL A 181 -11.99 -11.63 -6.89
N ASP A 182 -13.29 -11.51 -6.65
CA ASP A 182 -13.81 -11.17 -5.31
C ASP A 182 -13.91 -12.46 -4.50
N LEU A 183 -13.25 -12.49 -3.36
CA LEU A 183 -13.22 -13.63 -2.46
C LEU A 183 -14.46 -13.63 -1.57
N ASP A 184 -14.87 -14.83 -1.16
CA ASP A 184 -15.95 -14.98 -0.20
C ASP A 184 -15.63 -14.28 1.11
N ASP A 185 -16.62 -13.57 1.65
CA ASP A 185 -16.51 -12.90 2.94
C ASP A 185 -16.17 -13.89 4.06
N THR A 186 -14.91 -13.86 4.45
CA THR A 186 -14.35 -14.76 5.46
C THR A 186 -13.66 -13.94 6.52
N LEU A 187 -13.93 -14.25 7.78
CA LEU A 187 -13.18 -13.69 8.91
C LEU A 187 -12.13 -14.69 9.37
N TYR A 188 -10.94 -14.20 9.69
CA TYR A 188 -9.94 -14.95 10.43
C TYR A 188 -9.47 -14.11 11.62
N GLY A 189 -9.62 -14.64 12.83
CA GLY A 189 -9.31 -13.88 14.05
C GLY A 189 -10.12 -12.58 14.18
N GLY A 190 -11.31 -12.50 13.58
CA GLY A 190 -12.15 -11.30 13.54
C GLY A 190 -11.76 -10.26 12.48
N SER A 191 -10.72 -10.51 11.68
CA SER A 191 -10.25 -9.60 10.62
C SER A 191 -10.66 -10.10 9.24
N ARG A 192 -11.16 -9.19 8.39
CA ARG A 192 -11.40 -9.45 6.97
C ARG A 192 -10.08 -9.46 6.21
N HIS A 193 -9.15 -8.57 6.53
CA HIS A 193 -7.81 -8.60 5.95
C HIS A 193 -7.09 -9.94 6.11
N LEU A 194 -7.13 -10.53 7.31
CA LEU A 194 -6.54 -11.85 7.52
C LEU A 194 -7.34 -12.96 6.84
N GLY A 195 -8.67 -12.83 6.79
CA GLY A 195 -9.52 -13.77 6.06
C GLY A 195 -9.28 -13.77 4.56
N SER A 196 -9.07 -12.58 3.96
CA SER A 196 -8.74 -12.42 2.54
C SER A 196 -7.37 -13.04 2.22
N ASN A 197 -6.39 -12.94 3.12
CA ASN A 197 -5.10 -13.62 2.99
C ASN A 197 -5.26 -15.16 2.96
N LEU A 198 -6.05 -15.72 3.88
CA LEU A 198 -6.29 -17.16 3.95
C LEU A 198 -7.03 -17.67 2.70
N ALA A 199 -8.15 -17.04 2.35
CA ALA A 199 -8.96 -17.41 1.19
C ALA A 199 -8.19 -17.22 -0.12
N GLY A 200 -7.48 -16.10 -0.25
CA GLY A 200 -6.67 -15.76 -1.42
C GLY A 200 -5.50 -16.71 -1.63
N THR A 201 -4.82 -17.15 -0.56
CA THR A 201 -3.76 -18.17 -0.66
C THR A 201 -4.31 -19.49 -1.17
N ALA A 202 -5.46 -19.93 -0.66
CA ALA A 202 -6.10 -21.16 -1.11
C ALA A 202 -6.60 -21.08 -2.56
N GLU A 203 -7.15 -19.93 -2.97
CA GLU A 203 -7.50 -19.66 -4.37
C GLU A 203 -6.26 -19.75 -5.26
N ALA A 204 -5.19 -19.04 -4.90
CA ALA A 204 -4.01 -18.91 -5.74
C ALA A 204 -3.41 -20.28 -6.05
N VAL A 205 -3.33 -21.17 -5.05
CA VAL A 205 -2.87 -22.56 -5.26
C VAL A 205 -3.76 -23.31 -6.25
N ARG A 206 -5.09 -23.20 -6.14
CA ARG A 206 -6.02 -23.83 -7.08
C ARG A 206 -5.88 -23.27 -8.49
N TRP A 207 -5.74 -21.95 -8.62
CA TRP A 207 -5.59 -21.29 -9.90
C TRP A 207 -4.29 -21.69 -10.59
N PHE A 208 -3.14 -21.62 -9.90
CA PHE A 208 -1.87 -22.06 -10.46
C PHE A 208 -1.90 -23.53 -10.86
N ALA A 209 -2.55 -24.40 -10.09
CA ALA A 209 -2.70 -25.81 -10.44
C ALA A 209 -3.54 -26.05 -11.73
N ALA A 210 -4.39 -25.08 -12.09
CA ALA A 210 -5.24 -25.11 -13.28
C ALA A 210 -4.60 -24.50 -14.54
N LEU A 211 -3.51 -23.74 -14.42
CA LEU A 211 -2.80 -23.10 -15.54
C LEU A 211 -1.93 -24.06 -16.39
N ARG A 212 -2.28 -25.35 -16.42
CA ARG A 212 -1.52 -26.37 -17.16
C ARG A 212 -1.50 -26.13 -18.66
#